data_AF-A0A5D0VBC6-F1
#
_entry.id   AF-A0A5D0VBC6-F1
#
_cell.length_a   1.000
_cell.length_b   1.000
_cell.length_c   1.000
_cell.angle_alpha   90.00
_cell.angle_beta   90.00
_cell.angle_gamma   90.00
#
_symmetry.space_group_name_H-M   'P 1'
#
loop_
_entity.id
_entity.type
_entity.pdbx_description
1 polymer ?
#
loop_
_entity_poly.entity_id
_entity_poly.type
_entity_poly.pdbx_seq_one_letter_code
_entity_poly.pdbx_strand_id
1 'polypeptide(L)'
;MTRDEFDAFCAELPATTHVVQWGNASVWKVGGKIFAICSAWASEGAQRVGFKCSDMSYSLLTQQDGIIPAPYLARAKWVQLERPDALSDADLKAYIVAAHGIIAGKLTRKTRKELGLGD
;
A
#
# COMPACT_ATOMS: atom_id res chain seq x y z
N MET A 1 11.11 -5.73 5.19
CA MET A 1 11.65 -4.88 4.11
C MET A 1 11.82 -3.47 4.61
N THR A 2 12.95 -2.86 4.30
CA THR A 2 13.27 -1.45 4.51
C THR A 2 12.46 -0.55 3.56
N ARG A 3 12.52 0.78 3.78
CA ARG A 3 11.85 1.75 2.93
C ARG A 3 12.37 1.70 1.49
N ASP A 4 13.68 1.57 1.31
CA ASP A 4 14.29 1.54 -0.01
C ASP A 4 13.87 0.29 -0.80
N GLU A 5 13.78 -0.86 -0.12
CA GLU A 5 13.26 -2.09 -0.73
C GLU A 5 11.76 -2.00 -1.06
N PHE A 6 10.98 -1.35 -0.19
CA PHE A 6 9.57 -1.08 -0.43
C PHE A 6 9.38 -0.15 -1.64
N ASP A 7 10.15 0.93 -1.73
CA ASP A 7 10.09 1.91 -2.81
C ASP A 7 10.56 1.28 -4.13
N ALA A 8 11.66 0.51 -4.11
CA ALA A 8 12.13 -0.23 -5.28
C ALA A 8 11.07 -1.22 -5.79
N PHE A 9 10.44 -1.98 -4.89
CA PHE A 9 9.39 -2.92 -5.27
C PHE A 9 8.16 -2.23 -5.85
N CYS A 10 7.72 -1.13 -5.25
CA CYS A 10 6.56 -0.40 -5.77
C CYS A 10 6.84 0.24 -7.15
N ALA A 11 8.08 0.63 -7.43
CA ALA A 11 8.52 1.13 -8.74
C ALA A 11 8.44 0.08 -9.85
N GLU A 12 8.53 -1.21 -9.52
CA GLU A 12 8.45 -2.30 -10.50
C GLU A 12 7.01 -2.56 -10.97
N LEU A 13 6.01 -2.05 -10.25
CA LEU A 13 4.61 -2.27 -10.60
C LEU A 13 4.16 -1.38 -11.78
N PRO A 14 3.25 -1.86 -12.64
CA PRO A 14 2.85 -1.11 -13.83
C PRO A 14 2.17 0.23 -13.50
N ALA A 15 2.48 1.27 -14.29
CA ALA A 15 1.81 2.58 -14.25
C ALA A 15 1.78 3.24 -12.86
N THR A 16 2.84 3.05 -12.08
CA THR A 16 2.97 3.67 -10.76
C THR A 16 3.65 5.03 -10.81
N THR A 17 3.29 5.88 -9.85
CA THR A 17 4.01 7.11 -9.53
C THR A 17 4.29 7.19 -8.04
N HIS A 18 5.40 7.85 -7.72
CA HIS A 18 5.88 8.05 -6.35
C HIS A 18 5.90 9.53 -6.01
N VAL A 19 5.56 9.84 -4.77
CA VAL A 19 5.76 11.16 -4.20
C VAL A 19 6.11 11.03 -2.73
N VAL A 20 7.06 11.84 -2.27
CA VAL A 20 7.35 12.00 -0.84
C VAL A 20 6.50 13.15 -0.31
N GLN A 21 5.52 12.83 0.52
CA GLN A 21 4.58 13.80 1.08
C GLN A 21 4.11 13.34 2.46
N TRP A 22 3.37 14.20 3.18
CA TRP A 22 2.90 13.91 4.54
C TRP A 22 4.10 13.50 5.42
N GLY A 23 4.90 14.48 5.84
CA GLY A 23 6.03 14.27 6.76
C GLY A 23 6.97 13.15 6.35
N ASN A 24 7.49 13.24 5.12
CA ASN A 24 8.47 12.32 4.57
C ASN A 24 7.97 10.88 4.35
N ALA A 25 6.66 10.65 4.21
CA ALA A 25 6.16 9.34 3.78
C ALA A 25 6.36 9.13 2.27
N SER A 26 6.80 7.94 1.88
CA SER A 26 6.75 7.46 0.49
C SER A 26 5.31 7.06 0.16
N VAL A 27 4.69 7.77 -0.77
CA VAL A 27 3.30 7.56 -1.18
C VAL A 27 3.28 7.07 -2.62
N TRP A 28 2.80 5.84 -2.80
CA TRP A 28 2.73 5.19 -4.10
C TRP A 28 1.31 5.17 -4.65
N LYS A 29 1.21 5.51 -5.94
CA LYS A 29 -0.05 5.68 -6.67
C LYS A 29 -0.03 4.87 -7.94
N VAL A 30 -1.20 4.40 -8.38
CA VAL A 30 -1.44 3.85 -9.73
C VAL A 30 -2.55 4.67 -10.38
N GLY A 31 -2.30 5.18 -11.58
CA GLY A 31 -3.24 6.10 -12.26
C GLY A 31 -3.66 7.29 -11.39
N GLY A 32 -2.74 7.82 -10.58
CA GLY A 32 -2.98 8.96 -9.68
C GLY A 32 -3.71 8.64 -8.37
N LYS A 33 -4.12 7.40 -8.13
CA LYS A 33 -4.78 6.97 -6.87
C LYS A 33 -3.81 6.20 -5.98
N ILE A 34 -3.78 6.51 -4.69
CA ILE A 34 -2.89 5.84 -3.71
C ILE A 34 -3.24 4.36 -3.56
N PHE A 35 -2.23 3.49 -3.43
CA PHE A 35 -2.40 2.07 -3.11
C PHE A 35 -1.53 1.57 -1.96
N ALA A 36 -0.35 2.18 -1.75
CA ALA A 36 0.55 1.86 -0.64
C ALA A 36 1.27 3.11 -0.14
N ILE A 37 1.59 3.13 1.16
CA ILE A 37 2.27 4.23 1.86
C ILE A 37 3.29 3.61 2.81
N CYS A 38 4.52 4.12 2.80
CA CYS A 38 5.54 3.79 3.79
C CYS A 38 5.96 5.07 4.50
N SER A 39 5.94 5.06 5.83
CA SER A 39 6.15 6.25 6.64
C SER A 39 6.93 5.95 7.92
N ALA A 40 7.53 6.97 8.52
CA ALA A 40 8.36 6.85 9.73
C ALA A 40 7.85 7.75 10.87
N TRP A 41 6.53 7.93 10.98
CA TRP A 41 5.91 8.88 11.91
C TRP A 41 5.86 8.44 13.38
N ALA A 42 6.18 7.18 13.69
CA ALA A 42 6.12 6.72 15.07
C ALA A 42 7.22 7.39 15.90
N SER A 43 6.91 7.72 17.16
CA SER A 43 7.79 8.40 18.13
C SER A 43 9.16 7.73 18.35
N GLU A 44 9.35 6.51 17.82
CA GLU A 44 10.55 5.70 17.89
C GLU A 44 11.24 5.50 16.52
N GLY A 45 10.81 6.20 15.46
CA GLY A 45 11.38 6.09 14.12
C GLY A 45 11.06 4.79 13.36
N ALA A 46 10.26 3.91 13.95
CA ALA A 46 9.90 2.63 13.33
C ALA A 46 9.00 2.82 12.09
N GLN A 47 9.42 2.20 10.98
CA GLN A 47 8.68 2.18 9.72
C GLN A 47 7.27 1.60 9.90
N ARG A 48 6.29 2.28 9.31
CA ARG A 48 4.88 1.87 9.22
C ARG A 48 4.49 1.80 7.76
N VAL A 49 4.02 0.65 7.31
CA VAL A 49 3.55 0.44 5.94
C VAL A 49 2.04 0.27 5.96
N GLY A 50 1.34 1.10 5.20
CA GLY A 50 -0.11 1.00 5.01
C GLY A 50 -0.47 0.73 3.56
N PHE A 51 -1.47 -0.11 3.33
CA PHE A 51 -1.89 -0.48 1.97
C PHE A 51 -3.39 -0.77 1.89
N LYS A 52 -3.94 -0.59 0.68
CA LYS A 52 -5.31 -0.98 0.36
C LYS A 52 -5.44 -2.50 0.40
N CYS A 53 -6.52 -3.01 0.98
CA CYS A 53 -6.83 -4.44 0.94
C CYS A 53 -8.28 -4.70 0.50
N SER A 54 -8.60 -5.97 0.21
CA SER A 54 -9.97 -6.43 -0.01
C SER A 54 -10.76 -6.44 1.30
N ASP A 55 -12.10 -6.52 1.26
CA ASP A 55 -12.90 -6.64 2.49
C ASP A 55 -12.57 -7.91 3.30
N MET A 56 -12.30 -9.01 2.60
CA MET A 56 -11.89 -10.27 3.23
C MET A 56 -10.53 -10.12 3.92
N SER A 57 -9.51 -9.64 3.18
CA SER A 57 -8.17 -9.44 3.72
C SER A 57 -8.17 -8.43 4.86
N TYR A 58 -8.94 -7.34 4.75
CA TYR A 58 -9.11 -6.38 5.84
C TYR A 58 -9.60 -7.06 7.11
N SER A 59 -10.65 -7.88 7.00
CA SER A 59 -11.26 -8.56 8.17
C SER A 59 -10.30 -9.55 8.83
N LEU A 60 -9.45 -10.22 8.05
CA LEU A 60 -8.44 -11.15 8.57
C LEU A 60 -7.24 -10.42 9.17
N LEU A 61 -6.69 -9.44 8.43
CA LEU A 61 -5.47 -8.72 8.82
C LEU A 61 -5.68 -7.92 10.09
N THR A 62 -6.84 -7.29 10.30
CA THR A 62 -7.10 -6.54 11.55
C THR A 62 -7.23 -7.41 12.80
N GLN A 63 -7.22 -8.73 12.66
CA GLN A 63 -7.17 -9.67 13.78
C GLN A 63 -5.73 -10.13 14.09
N GLN A 64 -4.76 -9.81 13.24
CA GLN A 64 -3.36 -10.18 13.42
C GLN A 64 -2.64 -9.16 14.31
N ASP A 65 -1.79 -9.66 15.20
CA ASP A 65 -0.97 -8.80 16.06
C ASP A 65 -0.02 -7.94 15.21
N GLY A 66 0.08 -6.65 15.54
CA GLY A 66 0.89 -5.68 14.79
C GLY A 66 0.24 -5.14 13.51
N ILE A 67 -1.03 -5.47 13.22
CA ILE A 67 -1.75 -4.91 12.07
C ILE A 67 -3.04 -4.24 12.53
N ILE A 68 -3.13 -2.93 12.26
CA ILE A 68 -4.27 -2.11 12.66
C ILE A 68 -5.04 -1.59 11.43
N PRO A 69 -6.31 -1.21 11.59
CA PRO A 69 -6.96 -0.31 10.63
C PRO A 69 -6.12 0.95 10.39
N ALA A 70 -5.85 1.28 9.13
CA ALA A 70 -5.03 2.46 8.84
C ALA A 70 -5.73 3.74 9.33
N PRO A 71 -5.05 4.60 10.10
CA PRO A 71 -5.62 5.87 10.54
C PRO A 71 -6.17 6.68 9.36
N TYR A 72 -7.38 7.24 9.52
CA TYR A 72 -8.11 8.03 8.52
C TYR A 72 -8.55 7.26 7.24
N LEU A 73 -7.98 6.10 6.93
CA LEU A 73 -8.24 5.32 5.72
C LEU A 73 -8.99 4.00 5.97
N ALA A 74 -9.21 3.62 7.24
CA ALA A 74 -9.88 2.38 7.63
C ALA A 74 -11.22 2.14 6.93
N ARG A 75 -12.06 3.19 6.78
CA ARG A 75 -13.36 3.10 6.08
C ARG A 75 -13.23 2.68 4.61
N ALA A 76 -12.08 2.97 3.98
CA ALA A 76 -11.78 2.58 2.62
C ALA A 76 -11.07 1.20 2.55
N LYS A 77 -11.06 0.43 3.65
CA LYS A 77 -10.39 -0.88 3.80
C LYS A 77 -8.90 -0.78 3.51
N TRP A 78 -8.23 -0.01 4.37
CA TRP A 78 -6.78 0.09 4.44
C TRP A 78 -6.33 -0.40 5.81
N VAL A 79 -5.23 -1.14 5.83
CA VAL A 79 -4.54 -1.55 7.05
C VAL A 79 -3.18 -0.89 7.13
N GLN A 80 -2.60 -0.87 8.31
CA GLN A 80 -1.25 -0.40 8.58
C GLN A 80 -0.53 -1.42 9.45
N LEU A 81 0.68 -1.77 9.04
CA LEU A 81 1.64 -2.47 9.88
C LEU A 81 2.16 -1.49 10.92
N GLU A 82 1.84 -1.76 12.18
CA GLU A 82 2.64 -1.34 13.30
C GLU A 82 3.87 -2.22 13.30
N ARG A 83 5.12 -1.76 13.37
CA ARG A 83 6.32 -2.62 13.29
C ARG A 83 6.55 -3.41 11.95
N PRO A 84 7.80 -3.50 11.46
CA PRO A 84 8.10 -4.08 10.14
C PRO A 84 7.97 -5.62 10.05
N ASP A 85 7.95 -6.32 11.19
CA ASP A 85 7.94 -7.78 11.31
C ASP A 85 6.54 -8.38 11.48
N ALA A 86 5.48 -7.55 11.48
CA ALA A 86 4.10 -8.00 11.54
C ALA A 86 3.66 -8.82 10.30
N LEU A 87 4.40 -8.72 9.19
CA LEU A 87 4.28 -9.59 8.03
C LEU A 87 5.68 -9.97 7.52
N SER A 88 5.76 -11.14 6.87
CA SER A 88 6.94 -11.48 6.07
C SER A 88 7.04 -10.55 4.85
N ASP A 89 8.26 -10.37 4.33
CA ASP A 89 8.47 -9.55 3.14
C ASP A 89 7.74 -10.09 1.91
N ALA A 90 7.61 -11.41 1.82
CA ALA A 90 6.87 -12.07 0.75
C ALA A 90 5.37 -11.75 0.84
N ASP A 91 4.78 -11.85 2.03
CA ASP A 91 3.37 -11.56 2.25
C ASP A 91 3.07 -10.08 2.03
N LEU A 92 3.93 -9.18 2.52
CA LEU A 92 3.79 -7.75 2.32
C LEU A 92 3.84 -7.40 0.82
N LYS A 93 4.77 -7.97 0.05
CA LYS A 93 4.82 -7.80 -1.41
C LYS A 93 3.54 -8.32 -2.08
N ALA A 94 3.05 -9.49 -1.69
CA ALA A 94 1.81 -10.04 -2.24
C ALA A 94 0.61 -9.13 -1.96
N TYR A 95 0.51 -8.57 -0.76
CA TYR A 95 -0.55 -7.61 -0.43
C TYR A 95 -0.43 -6.28 -1.16
N ILE A 96 0.79 -5.79 -1.38
CA ILE A 96 1.03 -4.56 -2.17
C ILE A 96 0.61 -4.78 -3.64
N VAL A 97 0.92 -5.94 -4.23
CA VAL A 97 0.45 -6.30 -5.58
C VAL A 97 -1.08 -6.34 -5.63
N ALA A 98 -1.72 -6.95 -4.63
CA ALA A 98 -3.17 -6.97 -4.54
C ALA A 98 -3.76 -5.55 -4.36
N ALA A 99 -3.13 -4.71 -3.54
CA ALA A 99 -3.51 -3.32 -3.34
C ALA A 99 -3.47 -2.52 -4.65
N HIS A 100 -2.37 -2.67 -5.41
CA HIS A 100 -2.21 -2.09 -6.73
C HIS A 100 -3.34 -2.53 -7.67
N GLY A 101 -3.58 -3.83 -7.78
CA GLY A 101 -4.65 -4.38 -8.64
C GLY A 101 -6.05 -3.87 -8.27
N ILE A 102 -6.36 -3.79 -6.97
CA ILE A 102 -7.64 -3.24 -6.47
C ILE A 102 -7.81 -1.79 -6.88
N ILE A 103 -6.77 -0.96 -6.76
CA ILE A 103 -6.85 0.46 -7.09
C ILE A 103 -6.84 0.68 -8.60
N ALA A 104 -6.05 -0.09 -9.35
CA ALA A 104 -6.05 -0.10 -10.81
C ALA A 104 -7.46 -0.45 -11.33
N GLY A 105 -8.11 -1.47 -10.78
CA GLY A 105 -9.49 -1.86 -11.14
C GLY A 105 -10.55 -0.79 -10.85
N LYS A 106 -10.25 0.22 -10.02
CA LYS A 106 -11.13 1.39 -9.79
C LYS A 106 -10.93 2.53 -10.78
N LEU A 107 -9.95 2.43 -11.67
CA LEU A 107 -9.75 3.40 -12.75
C LEU A 107 -10.77 3.14 -13.87
N THR A 108 -11.08 4.18 -14.65
CA THR A 108 -11.96 4.01 -15.81
C THR A 108 -11.32 3.07 -16.83
N ARG A 109 -12.13 2.38 -17.64
CA ARG A 109 -11.61 1.52 -18.72
C ARG A 109 -10.67 2.27 -19.66
N LYS A 110 -11.00 3.53 -20.00
CA LYS A 110 -10.16 4.41 -20.81
C LYS A 110 -8.78 4.60 -20.16
N THR A 111 -8.75 4.99 -18.89
CA THR A 111 -7.50 5.20 -18.15
C THR A 111 -6.68 3.93 -18.04
N ARG A 112 -7.30 2.77 -17.75
CA ARG A 112 -6.57 1.49 -17.69
C ARG A 112 -5.94 1.12 -19.02
N LYS A 113 -6.66 1.31 -20.14
CA LYS A 113 -6.15 1.09 -21.49
C LYS A 113 -4.97 2.00 -21.83
N GLU A 114 -5.08 3.29 -21.52
CA GLU A 114 -4.01 4.28 -21.74
C GLU A 114 -2.74 3.96 -20.93
N LEU A 115 -2.91 3.36 -19.75
CA LEU A 115 -1.81 2.99 -18.85
C LEU A 115 -1.31 1.55 -19.02
N GLY A 116 -1.87 0.77 -19.97
CA GLY A 116 -1.47 -0.63 -20.19
C GLY A 116 -1.84 -1.59 -19.05
N LEU A 117 -2.87 -1.27 -18.26
CA LEU A 117 -3.29 -2.03 -17.06
C LEU A 117 -4.33 -3.15 -17.35
N GLY A 118 -4.58 -3.47 -18.63
CA GLY A 118 -5.63 -4.42 -19.04
C GLY A 118 -7.04 -3.85 -18.98
N ASP A 119 -8.03 -4.65 -19.40
CA ASP A 119 -9.45 -4.27 -19.48
C ASP A 119 -10.26 -4.43 -18.19
#